data_AF-A0A956X239-F1
#
_entry.id   AF-A0A956X239-F1
#
_cell.length_a   1.000
_cell.length_b   1.000
_cell.length_c   1.000
_cell.angle_alpha   90.00
_cell.angle_beta   90.00
_cell.angle_gamma   90.00
#
_symmetry.space_group_name_H-M   'P 1'
#
loop_
_entity.id
_entity.type
_entity.pdbx_description
1 polymer ?
#
loop_
_entity_poly.entity_id
_entity_poly.type
_entity_poly.pdbx_seq_one_letter_code
_entity_poly.pdbx_strand_id
1 'polypeptide(L)'
;MILYFLMAVLFISLAVLQAFDAAFVGFNLLPWFNGMRWLRVHLITLGTLTEVIFGVLPGLVALHSGLPKPKFRWDIWLLLNGGLLTLLVGIPLVNAVPIIAGGTLVFLATLLLIIQLAQLRAAKPAAAQDPAGGSAGRKFYLAGLAYFLLGIFIGTGLWLGWLEPLGVQAPLETHIHANNWGLMSLV
;
A
#
# COMPACT_ATOMS: atom_id res chain seq x y z
N MET A 1 7.88 10.59 8.87
CA MET A 1 6.76 11.23 8.15
C MET A 1 7.28 11.96 6.93
N ILE A 2 8.23 12.89 7.06
CA ILE A 2 8.81 13.61 5.90
C ILE A 2 9.29 12.68 4.77
N LEU A 3 9.94 11.55 5.11
CA LEU A 3 10.44 10.59 4.12
C LEU A 3 9.33 9.85 3.35
N TYR A 4 8.21 9.53 4.02
CA TYR A 4 7.05 8.95 3.34
C TYR A 4 6.49 9.95 2.32
N PHE A 5 6.33 11.22 2.71
CA PHE A 5 5.82 12.23 1.79
C PHE A 5 6.78 12.57 0.66
N LEU A 6 8.08 12.51 0.90
CA LEU A 6 9.09 12.63 -0.15
C LEU A 6 8.93 11.53 -1.20
N MET A 7 8.77 10.27 -0.76
CA MET A 7 8.55 9.14 -1.65
C MET A 7 7.20 9.23 -2.37
N ALA A 8 6.14 9.68 -1.68
CA ALA A 8 4.85 9.95 -2.30
C ALA A 8 4.98 10.98 -3.45
N VAL A 9 5.70 12.09 -3.21
CA VAL A 9 5.98 13.11 -4.23
C VAL A 9 6.80 12.53 -5.38
N LEU A 10 7.78 11.68 -5.10
CA LEU A 10 8.57 11.01 -6.13
C LEU A 10 7.70 10.09 -6.99
N PHE A 11 6.88 9.23 -6.37
CA PHE A 11 6.02 8.30 -7.10
C PHE A 11 4.95 9.01 -7.93
N ILE A 12 4.31 10.06 -7.41
CA ILE A 12 3.33 10.82 -8.20
C ILE A 12 4.01 11.57 -9.35
N SER A 13 5.23 12.08 -9.15
CA SER A 13 6.00 12.71 -10.23
C SER A 13 6.31 11.71 -11.34
N LEU A 14 6.71 10.48 -11.00
CA LEU A 14 6.92 9.40 -11.98
C LEU A 14 5.61 9.03 -12.70
N ALA A 15 4.49 8.95 -11.99
CA ALA A 15 3.18 8.67 -12.59
C ALA A 15 2.76 9.76 -13.60
N VAL A 16 3.02 11.03 -13.26
CA VAL A 16 2.75 12.18 -14.13
C VAL A 16 3.66 12.15 -15.37
N LEU A 17 4.96 11.86 -15.20
CA LEU A 17 5.88 11.69 -16.33
C LEU A 17 5.41 10.58 -17.29
N GLN A 18 4.94 9.44 -16.75
CA GLN A 18 4.36 8.37 -17.57
C GLN A 18 3.03 8.75 -18.23
N ALA A 19 2.24 9.63 -17.61
CA ALA A 19 1.02 10.14 -18.23
C ALA A 19 1.34 11.06 -19.41
N PHE A 20 2.34 11.93 -19.27
CA PHE A 20 2.84 12.76 -20.38
C PHE A 20 3.39 11.90 -21.52
N ASP A 21 4.26 10.92 -21.20
CA ASP A 21 4.77 9.98 -22.19
C ASP A 21 3.65 9.28 -22.97
N ALA A 22 2.65 8.72 -22.27
CA ALA A 22 1.50 8.09 -22.93
C ALA A 22 0.71 9.05 -23.83
N ALA A 23 0.59 10.33 -23.47
CA ALA A 23 -0.06 11.35 -24.29
C ALA A 23 0.75 11.68 -25.56
N PHE A 24 2.09 11.65 -25.50
CA PHE A 24 2.97 11.83 -26.66
C PHE A 24 3.12 10.55 -27.50
N VAL A 25 2.96 9.35 -26.94
CA VAL A 25 2.99 8.08 -27.67
C VAL A 25 1.67 7.82 -28.44
N GLY A 26 0.62 8.62 -28.22
CA GLY A 26 -0.61 8.63 -29.04
C GLY A 26 -0.38 8.85 -30.54
N PHE A 27 0.84 9.22 -30.96
CA PHE A 27 1.31 9.30 -32.34
C PHE A 27 1.93 7.98 -32.88
N ASN A 28 1.79 6.85 -32.17
CA ASN A 28 2.27 5.52 -32.55
C ASN A 28 3.80 5.37 -32.73
N LEU A 29 4.57 6.22 -32.04
CA LEU A 29 6.03 6.25 -32.14
C LEU A 29 6.72 5.15 -31.31
N LEU A 30 6.08 4.62 -30.25
CA LEU A 30 6.65 3.63 -29.33
C LEU A 30 5.60 2.63 -28.79
N PRO A 31 5.17 1.63 -29.58
CA PRO A 31 4.09 0.71 -29.21
C PRO A 31 4.39 -0.18 -27.98
N TRP A 32 5.66 -0.32 -27.58
CA TRP A 32 6.07 -1.07 -26.38
C TRP A 32 5.64 -0.42 -25.06
N PHE A 33 5.32 0.87 -25.06
CA PHE A 33 4.95 1.62 -23.86
C PHE A 33 3.51 1.37 -23.40
N ASN A 34 2.65 0.73 -24.20
CA ASN A 34 1.27 0.39 -23.81
C ASN A 34 1.21 -0.58 -22.61
N GLY A 35 2.25 -1.40 -22.39
CA GLY A 35 2.37 -2.25 -21.20
C GLY A 35 2.54 -1.48 -19.88
N MET A 36 2.88 -0.17 -19.92
CA MET A 36 3.10 0.66 -18.74
C MET A 36 1.84 1.21 -18.09
N ARG A 37 0.64 0.96 -18.65
CA ARG A 37 -0.62 1.40 -18.01
C ARG A 37 -0.69 0.94 -16.55
N TRP A 38 -0.36 -0.32 -16.31
CA TRP A 38 -0.37 -0.87 -14.96
C TRP A 38 0.73 -0.28 -14.08
N LEU A 39 1.89 0.04 -14.64
CA LEU A 39 2.97 0.70 -13.90
C LEU A 39 2.50 2.06 -13.37
N ARG A 40 1.79 2.85 -14.18
CA ARG A 40 1.20 4.12 -13.74
C ARG A 40 0.16 3.93 -12.64
N VAL A 41 -0.72 2.94 -12.76
CA VAL A 41 -1.71 2.63 -11.71
C VAL A 41 -0.98 2.30 -10.40
N HIS A 42 0.03 1.43 -10.43
CA HIS A 42 0.78 1.06 -9.24
C HIS A 42 1.60 2.22 -8.66
N LEU A 43 2.17 3.11 -9.47
CA LEU A 43 2.84 4.33 -8.96
C LEU A 43 1.89 5.24 -8.17
N ILE A 44 0.62 5.31 -8.57
CA ILE A 44 -0.39 6.07 -7.85
C ILE A 44 -0.87 5.30 -6.62
N THR A 45 -1.40 4.09 -6.82
CA THR A 45 -2.08 3.34 -5.76
C THR A 45 -1.10 2.69 -4.79
N LEU A 46 -0.14 1.90 -5.26
CA LEU A 46 0.89 1.30 -4.42
C LEU A 46 1.98 2.29 -4.02
N GLY A 47 2.35 3.25 -4.86
CA GLY A 47 3.38 4.24 -4.52
C GLY A 47 2.80 5.37 -3.68
N THR A 48 2.14 6.31 -4.34
CA THR A 48 1.73 7.59 -3.72
C THR A 48 0.76 7.40 -2.55
N LEU A 49 -0.33 6.63 -2.75
CA LEU A 49 -1.36 6.49 -1.72
C LEU A 49 -0.85 5.71 -0.50
N THR A 50 -0.11 4.60 -0.69
CA THR A 50 0.41 3.85 0.47
C THR A 50 1.43 4.67 1.26
N GLU A 51 2.31 5.41 0.60
CA GLU A 51 3.29 6.27 1.28
C GLU A 51 2.58 7.32 2.14
N VAL A 52 1.54 7.97 1.61
CA VAL A 52 0.72 8.92 2.38
C VAL A 52 0.06 8.22 3.57
N ILE A 53 -0.59 7.08 3.35
CA ILE A 53 -1.29 6.31 4.39
C ILE A 53 -0.31 5.88 5.51
N PHE A 54 0.83 5.29 5.17
CA PHE A 54 1.84 4.85 6.11
C PHE A 54 2.47 6.04 6.86
N GLY A 55 2.64 7.17 6.17
CA GLY A 55 3.11 8.40 6.76
C GLY A 55 2.13 9.03 7.75
N VAL A 56 0.82 8.89 7.54
CA VAL A 56 -0.23 9.59 8.29
C VAL A 56 -0.84 8.74 9.42
N LEU A 57 -1.17 7.47 9.17
CA LEU A 57 -1.97 6.65 10.08
C LEU A 57 -1.44 6.55 11.51
N PRO A 58 -0.13 6.31 11.76
CA PRO A 58 0.38 6.27 13.14
C PRO A 58 0.16 7.58 13.89
N GLY A 59 0.27 8.72 13.19
CA GLY A 59 0.02 10.04 13.74
C GLY A 59 -1.45 10.25 14.11
N LEU A 60 -2.37 9.90 13.21
CA LEU A 60 -3.82 10.00 13.46
C LEU A 60 -4.25 9.13 14.63
N VAL A 61 -3.79 7.87 14.66
CA VAL A 61 -4.13 6.95 15.75
C VAL A 61 -3.57 7.41 17.10
N ALA A 62 -2.35 7.94 17.13
CA ALA A 62 -1.77 8.51 18.35
C ALA A 62 -2.55 9.75 18.81
N LEU A 63 -2.89 10.67 17.89
CA LEU A 63 -3.68 11.86 18.18
C LEU A 63 -5.05 11.50 18.78
N HIS A 64 -5.79 10.57 18.15
CA HIS A 64 -7.08 10.08 18.66
C HIS A 64 -6.95 9.33 19.99
N SER A 65 -5.77 8.84 20.32
CA SER A 65 -5.51 8.14 21.58
C SER A 65 -4.93 9.04 22.67
N GLY A 66 -4.72 10.34 22.40
CA GLY A 66 -4.07 11.27 23.33
C GLY A 66 -2.60 10.92 23.60
N LEU A 67 -1.95 10.22 22.67
CA LEU A 67 -0.57 9.77 22.80
C LEU A 67 0.39 10.72 22.06
N PRO A 68 1.66 10.81 22.50
CA PRO A 68 2.67 11.54 21.76
C PRO A 68 2.86 10.95 20.36
N LYS A 69 3.30 11.81 19.43
CA LYS A 69 3.60 11.40 18.05
C LYS A 69 4.57 10.21 18.03
N PRO A 70 4.24 9.10 17.34
CA PRO A 70 5.12 7.94 17.29
C PRO A 70 6.45 8.28 16.62
N LYS A 71 7.53 7.65 17.10
CA LYS A 71 8.83 7.70 16.44
C LYS A 71 8.76 7.11 15.04
N PHE A 72 9.62 7.60 14.16
CA PHE A 72 9.73 7.05 12.81
C PHE A 72 10.22 5.59 12.84
N ARG A 73 9.53 4.73 12.10
CA ARG A 73 9.84 3.29 11.99
C ARG A 73 10.58 3.03 10.68
N TRP A 74 11.91 3.00 10.77
CA TRP A 74 12.81 2.77 9.64
C TRP A 74 12.61 1.39 9.01
N ASP A 75 12.35 0.39 9.84
CA ASP A 75 12.03 -0.97 9.42
C ASP A 75 10.82 -1.01 8.50
N ILE A 76 9.72 -0.35 8.87
CA ILE A 76 8.51 -0.26 8.04
C ILE A 76 8.81 0.49 6.74
N TRP A 77 9.49 1.62 6.82
CA TRP A 77 9.79 2.46 5.65
C TRP A 77 10.69 1.76 4.64
N LEU A 78 11.75 1.08 5.11
CA LEU A 78 12.69 0.33 4.27
C LEU A 78 12.02 -0.87 3.61
N LEU A 79 11.20 -1.62 4.34
CA LEU A 79 10.45 -2.74 3.78
C LEU A 79 9.45 -2.26 2.71
N LEU A 80 8.71 -1.18 3.00
CA LEU A 80 7.77 -0.62 2.03
C LEU A 80 8.50 -0.17 0.77
N ASN A 81 9.51 0.70 0.88
CA ASN A 81 10.17 1.28 -0.27
C ASN A 81 11.02 0.27 -1.04
N GLY A 82 11.73 -0.62 -0.35
CA GLY A 82 12.43 -1.73 -0.99
C GLY A 82 11.47 -2.66 -1.73
N GLY A 83 10.31 -2.95 -1.14
CA GLY A 83 9.26 -3.73 -1.77
C GLY A 83 8.68 -3.07 -3.01
N LEU A 84 8.31 -1.79 -2.91
CA LEU A 84 7.78 -1.02 -4.03
C LEU A 84 8.78 -0.93 -5.19
N LEU A 85 10.04 -0.60 -4.93
CA LEU A 85 11.08 -0.55 -5.96
C LEU A 85 11.29 -1.92 -6.64
N THR A 86 11.26 -3.00 -5.87
CA THR A 86 11.37 -4.36 -6.42
C THR A 86 10.16 -4.69 -7.30
N LEU A 87 8.94 -4.31 -6.90
CA LEU A 87 7.72 -4.48 -7.69
C LEU A 87 7.71 -3.64 -8.97
N LEU A 88 8.28 -2.43 -8.96
CA LEU A 88 8.43 -1.60 -10.16
C LEU A 88 9.29 -2.27 -11.25
N VAL A 89 10.20 -3.18 -10.86
CA VAL A 89 10.96 -4.02 -11.78
C VAL A 89 10.20 -5.30 -12.12
N GLY A 90 9.61 -5.95 -11.11
CA GLY A 90 8.97 -7.25 -11.29
C GLY A 90 7.72 -7.24 -12.14
N ILE A 91 6.83 -6.24 -11.96
CA ILE A 91 5.55 -6.17 -12.66
C ILE A 91 5.74 -5.98 -14.17
N PRO A 92 6.55 -5.01 -14.66
CA PRO A 92 6.74 -4.84 -16.11
C PRO A 92 7.43 -6.03 -16.78
N LEU A 93 8.32 -6.71 -16.05
CA LEU A 93 9.05 -7.88 -16.55
C LEU A 93 8.26 -9.19 -16.40
N VAL A 94 7.10 -9.16 -15.71
CA VAL A 94 6.31 -10.34 -15.35
C VAL A 94 7.21 -11.45 -14.76
N ASN A 95 8.15 -11.05 -13.89
CA ASN A 95 9.14 -11.96 -13.33
C ASN A 95 8.76 -12.37 -11.91
N ALA A 96 8.59 -13.68 -11.69
CA ALA A 96 8.13 -14.23 -10.43
C ALA A 96 9.01 -13.83 -9.24
N VAL A 97 10.33 -13.83 -9.39
CA VAL A 97 11.28 -13.59 -8.28
C VAL A 97 11.11 -12.18 -7.67
N PRO A 98 11.26 -11.07 -8.42
CA PRO A 98 11.01 -9.74 -7.89
C PRO A 98 9.54 -9.49 -7.52
N ILE A 99 8.57 -10.15 -8.17
CA ILE A 99 7.16 -10.05 -7.76
C ILE A 99 6.96 -10.63 -6.36
N ILE A 100 7.46 -11.83 -6.09
CA ILE A 100 7.37 -12.49 -4.78
C ILE A 100 8.14 -11.70 -3.73
N ALA A 101 9.38 -11.32 -4.02
CA ALA A 101 10.23 -10.58 -3.10
C ALA A 101 9.61 -9.23 -2.75
N GLY A 102 9.24 -8.45 -3.77
CA GLY A 102 8.62 -7.14 -3.59
C GLY A 102 7.28 -7.21 -2.87
N GLY A 103 6.40 -8.14 -3.28
CA GLY A 103 5.11 -8.37 -2.63
C GLY A 103 5.25 -8.75 -1.16
N THR A 104 6.21 -9.62 -0.83
CA THR A 104 6.52 -10.02 0.55
C THR A 104 6.99 -8.84 1.40
N LEU A 105 7.88 -8.00 0.87
CA LEU A 105 8.38 -6.83 1.59
C LEU A 105 7.25 -5.82 1.90
N VAL A 106 6.38 -5.52 0.92
CA VAL A 106 5.21 -4.65 1.14
C VAL A 106 4.21 -5.28 2.12
N PHE A 107 4.00 -6.60 2.04
CA PHE A 107 3.15 -7.33 2.98
C PHE A 107 3.67 -7.20 4.41
N LEU A 108 4.98 -7.43 4.63
CA LEU A 108 5.61 -7.31 5.94
C LEU A 108 5.56 -5.87 6.47
N ALA A 109 5.80 -4.87 5.63
CA ALA A 109 5.67 -3.47 6.01
C ALA A 109 4.24 -3.16 6.49
N THR A 110 3.23 -3.65 5.77
CA THR A 110 1.80 -3.49 6.12
C THR A 110 1.46 -4.20 7.42
N LEU A 111 1.95 -5.42 7.62
CA LEU A 111 1.75 -6.18 8.85
C LEU A 111 2.37 -5.47 10.06
N LEU A 112 3.59 -4.94 9.91
CA LEU A 112 4.25 -4.16 10.96
C LEU A 112 3.49 -2.86 11.27
N LEU A 113 2.91 -2.21 10.27
CA LEU A 113 2.04 -1.05 10.48
C LEU A 113 0.79 -1.43 11.28
N ILE A 114 0.09 -2.52 10.92
CA ILE A 114 -1.05 -3.04 11.69
C ILE A 114 -0.66 -3.29 13.14
N ILE A 115 0.47 -3.96 13.38
CA ILE A 115 1.00 -4.24 14.72
C ILE A 115 1.28 -2.93 15.47
N GLN A 116 1.92 -1.95 14.84
CA GLN A 116 2.19 -0.64 15.43
C GLN A 116 0.89 0.07 15.86
N LEU A 117 -0.14 0.09 15.00
CA LEU A 117 -1.43 0.70 15.32
C LEU A 117 -2.15 -0.04 16.46
N ALA A 118 -2.04 -1.37 16.52
CA ALA A 118 -2.58 -2.18 17.60
C ALA A 118 -1.86 -1.91 18.94
N GLN A 119 -0.54 -1.77 18.93
CA GLN A 119 0.26 -1.46 20.12
C GLN A 119 -0.03 -0.07 20.70
N LEU A 120 -0.33 0.92 19.85
CA LEU A 120 -0.76 2.25 20.32
C LEU A 120 -2.06 2.20 21.13
N ARG A 121 -2.95 1.22 20.89
CA ARG A 121 -4.13 1.01 21.75
C ARG A 121 -3.73 0.54 23.14
N ALA A 122 -2.86 -0.46 23.22
CA ALA A 122 -2.47 -1.09 24.46
C ALA A 122 -1.76 -0.10 25.40
N ALA A 123 -1.08 0.90 24.83
CA ALA A 123 -0.41 1.97 25.57
C ALA A 123 -1.37 3.03 26.16
N LYS A 124 -2.67 3.04 25.80
CA LYS A 124 -3.63 4.02 26.32
C LYS A 124 -3.97 3.70 27.78
N PRO A 125 -3.79 4.64 28.74
CA PRO A 125 -4.13 4.43 30.14
C PRO A 125 -5.59 4.04 30.33
N ALA A 126 -5.87 3.10 31.25
CA ALA A 126 -7.23 2.59 31.49
C ALA A 126 -8.25 3.69 31.85
N ALA A 127 -7.79 4.74 32.56
CA ALA A 127 -8.62 5.90 32.93
C ALA A 127 -8.97 6.83 31.76
N ALA A 128 -8.25 6.76 30.63
CA ALA A 128 -8.52 7.55 29.43
C ALA A 128 -9.32 6.78 28.37
N GLN A 129 -9.74 5.55 28.66
CA GLN A 129 -10.58 4.77 27.76
C GLN A 129 -11.99 5.38 27.75
N ASP A 130 -12.33 6.07 26.65
CA ASP A 130 -13.68 6.60 26.44
C ASP A 130 -14.72 5.48 26.56
N PRO A 131 -15.74 5.62 27.42
CA PRO A 131 -16.87 4.71 27.49
C PRO A 131 -17.72 4.74 26.20
N ALA A 132 -17.62 5.81 25.41
CA ALA A 132 -18.43 6.03 24.21
C ALA A 132 -17.59 6.64 23.07
N GLY A 133 -17.47 5.93 21.94
CA GLY A 133 -17.27 6.57 20.63
C GLY A 133 -15.85 6.68 20.04
N GLY A 134 -14.79 6.92 20.81
CA GLY A 134 -13.44 7.20 20.26
C GLY A 134 -12.68 6.04 19.57
N SER A 135 -13.33 4.87 19.44
CA SER A 135 -12.73 3.60 19.00
C SER A 135 -13.01 3.23 17.53
N ALA A 136 -14.01 3.86 16.90
CA ALA A 136 -14.52 3.43 15.60
C ALA A 136 -13.50 3.62 14.46
N GLY A 137 -12.85 4.80 14.39
CA GLY A 137 -11.92 5.11 13.30
C GLY A 137 -10.73 4.15 13.20
N ARG A 138 -10.16 3.70 14.33
CA ARG A 138 -9.03 2.76 14.31
C ARG A 138 -9.45 1.38 13.79
N LYS A 139 -10.65 0.89 14.16
CA LYS A 139 -11.13 -0.40 13.64
C LYS A 139 -11.27 -0.36 12.12
N PHE A 140 -11.72 0.77 11.59
CA PHE A 140 -11.78 1.03 10.16
C PHE A 140 -10.39 1.01 9.52
N TYR A 141 -9.39 1.65 10.16
CA TYR A 141 -8.00 1.60 9.68
C TYR A 141 -7.41 0.20 9.64
N LEU A 142 -7.63 -0.59 10.69
CA LEU A 142 -7.14 -1.97 10.75
C LEU A 142 -7.85 -2.87 9.73
N ALA A 143 -9.16 -2.68 9.54
CA ALA A 143 -9.90 -3.39 8.51
C ALA A 143 -9.39 -3.04 7.11
N GLY A 144 -9.15 -1.76 6.83
CA GLY A 144 -8.59 -1.31 5.56
C GLY A 144 -7.22 -1.93 5.27
N LEU A 145 -6.31 -1.89 6.25
CA LEU A 145 -5.00 -2.53 6.12
C LEU A 145 -5.10 -4.06 5.96
N ALA A 146 -6.10 -4.72 6.54
CA ALA A 146 -6.33 -6.16 6.34
C ALA A 146 -6.82 -6.48 4.92
N TYR A 147 -7.73 -5.67 4.36
CA TYR A 147 -8.12 -5.77 2.95
C TYR A 147 -6.94 -5.47 2.01
N PHE A 148 -6.07 -4.54 2.39
CA PHE A 148 -4.84 -4.27 1.65
C PHE A 148 -3.87 -5.46 1.67
N LEU A 149 -3.69 -6.14 2.81
CA LEU A 149 -2.92 -7.39 2.89
C LEU A 149 -3.49 -8.48 1.96
N LEU A 150 -4.82 -8.64 1.95
CA LEU A 150 -5.48 -9.57 1.03
C LEU A 150 -5.20 -9.18 -0.44
N GLY A 151 -5.31 -7.89 -0.76
CA GLY A 151 -5.01 -7.38 -2.08
C GLY A 151 -3.55 -7.63 -2.50
N ILE A 152 -2.56 -7.45 -1.61
CA ILE A 152 -1.16 -7.79 -1.87
C ILE A 152 -0.99 -9.29 -2.14
N PHE A 153 -1.61 -10.15 -1.32
CA PHE A 153 -1.55 -11.60 -1.50
C PHE A 153 -2.14 -12.03 -2.84
N ILE A 154 -3.33 -11.55 -3.20
CA ILE A 154 -3.95 -11.88 -4.48
C ILE A 154 -3.15 -11.30 -5.63
N GLY A 155 -2.68 -10.05 -5.52
CA GLY A 155 -1.89 -9.37 -6.54
C GLY A 155 -0.59 -10.11 -6.86
N THR A 156 0.13 -10.55 -5.84
CA THR A 156 1.34 -11.37 -5.99
C THR A 156 1.01 -12.68 -6.73
N GLY A 157 -0.16 -13.26 -6.45
CA GLY A 157 -0.64 -14.50 -7.05
C GLY A 157 -1.04 -14.47 -8.51
N LEU A 158 -1.30 -13.29 -9.08
CA LEU A 158 -1.86 -13.14 -10.43
C LEU A 158 -0.99 -13.82 -11.50
N TRP A 159 0.31 -13.91 -11.28
CA TRP A 159 1.29 -14.46 -12.22
C TRP A 159 1.96 -15.75 -11.73
N LEU A 160 1.54 -16.28 -10.58
CA LEU A 160 2.21 -17.39 -9.90
C LEU A 160 1.37 -18.67 -9.81
N GLY A 161 0.11 -18.62 -10.27
CA GLY A 161 -0.77 -19.78 -10.37
C GLY A 161 -1.38 -20.25 -9.04
N TRP A 162 -1.07 -19.63 -7.90
CA TRP A 162 -1.60 -20.08 -6.59
C TRP A 162 -3.08 -19.74 -6.36
N LEU A 163 -3.68 -18.91 -7.22
CA LEU A 163 -5.07 -18.44 -7.05
C LEU A 163 -6.09 -19.45 -7.55
N GLU A 164 -5.74 -20.26 -8.53
CA GLU A 164 -6.59 -21.33 -9.07
C GLU A 164 -6.87 -22.42 -8.03
N PRO A 165 -5.86 -22.99 -7.33
CA PRO A 165 -6.10 -23.91 -6.23
C PRO A 165 -6.92 -23.32 -5.07
N LEU A 166 -6.92 -22.01 -4.90
CA LEU A 166 -7.72 -21.29 -3.90
C LEU A 166 -9.15 -21.00 -4.38
N GLY A 167 -9.51 -21.39 -5.60
CA GLY A 167 -10.85 -21.23 -6.16
C GLY A 167 -11.22 -19.78 -6.51
N VAL A 168 -10.24 -18.87 -6.63
CA VAL A 168 -10.49 -17.45 -6.93
C VAL A 168 -10.87 -17.30 -8.41
N GLN A 169 -12.15 -17.10 -8.67
CA GLN A 169 -12.71 -17.09 -10.04
C GLN A 169 -12.33 -15.83 -10.85
N ALA A 170 -12.31 -14.66 -10.20
CA ALA A 170 -12.00 -13.37 -10.83
C ALA A 170 -10.78 -12.74 -10.14
N PRO A 171 -9.56 -13.27 -10.34
CA PRO A 171 -8.42 -12.92 -9.51
C PRO A 171 -7.97 -11.46 -9.68
N LEU A 172 -8.03 -10.92 -10.90
CA LEU A 172 -7.70 -9.51 -11.15
C LEU A 172 -8.70 -8.56 -10.48
N GLU A 173 -9.99 -8.84 -10.61
CA GLU A 173 -11.05 -8.02 -10.01
C GLU A 173 -10.98 -8.10 -8.48
N THR A 174 -10.83 -9.31 -7.93
CA THR A 174 -10.67 -9.51 -6.47
C THR A 174 -9.46 -8.74 -5.95
N HIS A 175 -8.33 -8.76 -6.66
CA HIS A 175 -7.15 -7.98 -6.31
C HIS A 175 -7.42 -6.47 -6.29
N ILE A 176 -7.98 -5.93 -7.38
CA ILE A 176 -8.24 -4.49 -7.52
C ILE A 176 -9.22 -4.03 -6.45
N HIS A 177 -10.30 -4.78 -6.22
CA HIS A 177 -11.30 -4.43 -5.22
C HIS A 177 -10.72 -4.55 -3.80
N ALA A 178 -9.99 -5.61 -3.46
CA ALA A 178 -9.36 -5.72 -2.13
C ALA A 178 -8.41 -4.55 -1.84
N ASN A 179 -7.57 -4.17 -2.82
CA ASN A 179 -6.69 -3.01 -2.69
C ASN A 179 -7.47 -1.69 -2.60
N ASN A 180 -8.45 -1.48 -3.47
CA ASN A 180 -9.24 -0.25 -3.48
C ASN A 180 -10.05 -0.12 -2.19
N TRP A 181 -10.73 -1.16 -1.72
CA TRP A 181 -11.41 -1.14 -0.43
C TRP A 181 -10.44 -0.88 0.70
N GLY A 182 -9.27 -1.51 0.69
CA GLY A 182 -8.22 -1.27 1.70
C GLY A 182 -7.71 0.17 1.73
N LEU A 183 -7.59 0.83 0.58
CA LEU A 183 -7.17 2.23 0.46
C LEU A 183 -8.30 3.23 0.73
N MET A 184 -9.52 2.96 0.22
CA MET A 184 -10.69 3.84 0.34
C MET A 184 -11.30 3.80 1.73
N SER A 185 -11.20 2.67 2.46
CA SER A 185 -11.65 2.58 3.85
C SER A 185 -10.69 3.27 4.84
N LEU A 186 -9.84 4.17 4.37
CA LEU A 186 -8.91 4.96 5.19
C LEU A 186 -9.20 6.46 5.07
N VAL A 187 -10.19 6.83 4.27
CA VAL A 187 -10.71 8.18 4.03
C VAL A 187 -12.11 8.27 4.63
#